data_AF-A0AAW0EK68-F1
#
_entry.id   AF-A0AAW0EK68-F1
#
_cell.length_a   1.000
_cell.length_b   1.000
_cell.length_c   1.000
_cell.angle_alpha   90.00
_cell.angle_beta   90.00
_cell.angle_gamma   90.00
#
_symmetry.space_group_name_H-M   'P 1'
#
loop_
_entity.id
_entity.type
_entity.pdbx_description
1 polymer ?
#
loop_
_entity_poly.entity_id
_entity_poly.type
_entity_poly.pdbx_seq_one_letter_code
_entity_poly.pdbx_strand_id
1 'polypeptide(L)'
;MFARIAIFSLLAALVNAAAPVDQQVGFATQNGGTTGGAGGSTTTVTTLAALRSAVNGTNAKIVKVSGIITGDGEVIDVGSHTTVVGVGSNSGVTGGGFRVKKGTNVIFRNLQLSKSPAPTDLIELQTSTNIWVDHNTFTSDLDHGKDFYDGALDMNHGTDFVTVSWNVFSNHFKCSLVGGSDNTGDEDSGHLRVTYHHNHFNNINSRTPSLRFGTAHIYSNHFDTLLDSGVDSRDGAQTLVEANQFTNAKNPIETTLNGGFAVQRNNVFTNSTLGSVATGTLTSVPYAYTTDAASSVAGIVAASAGVGKVTGL
;
A
#
# COMPACT_ATOMS: atom_id res chain seq x y z
N MET A 1 -22.39 -25.88 -49.00
CA MET A 1 -21.92 -24.58 -48.48
C MET A 1 -21.66 -24.77 -46.99
N PHE A 2 -20.46 -25.20 -46.61
CA PHE A 2 -20.10 -25.45 -45.20
C PHE A 2 -19.13 -24.36 -44.76
N ALA A 3 -19.59 -23.49 -43.87
CA ALA A 3 -18.78 -22.44 -43.27
C ALA A 3 -17.81 -23.06 -42.26
N ARG A 4 -16.51 -22.85 -42.48
CA ARG A 4 -15.47 -23.16 -41.48
C ARG A 4 -15.48 -22.05 -40.42
N ILE A 5 -15.89 -22.39 -39.20
CA ILE A 5 -15.70 -21.55 -38.02
C ILE A 5 -14.22 -21.65 -37.65
N ALA A 6 -13.48 -20.54 -37.80
CA ALA A 6 -12.14 -20.42 -37.26
C ALA A 6 -12.25 -20.17 -35.76
N ILE A 7 -11.85 -21.15 -34.95
CA ILE A 7 -11.66 -20.97 -33.51
C ILE A 7 -10.34 -20.23 -33.33
N PHE A 8 -10.41 -18.93 -33.05
CA PHE A 8 -9.26 -18.19 -32.53
C PHE A 8 -9.07 -18.59 -31.06
N SER A 9 -8.14 -19.51 -30.81
CA SER A 9 -7.61 -19.73 -29.47
C SER A 9 -6.75 -18.52 -29.09
N LEU A 10 -7.30 -17.63 -28.26
CA LEU A 10 -6.56 -16.54 -27.64
C LEU A 10 -5.55 -17.18 -26.67
N LEU A 11 -4.29 -17.32 -27.08
CA LEU A 11 -3.20 -17.57 -26.13
C LEU A 11 -3.07 -16.29 -25.29
N ALA A 12 -3.62 -16.30 -24.08
CA ALA A 12 -3.20 -15.35 -23.06
C ALA A 12 -1.72 -15.65 -22.79
N ALA A 13 -0.82 -14.79 -23.25
CA ALA A 13 0.57 -14.84 -22.82
C ALA A 13 0.54 -14.77 -21.29
N LEU A 14 1.11 -15.78 -20.61
CA LEU A 14 1.36 -15.69 -19.18
C LEU A 14 2.23 -14.45 -18.96
N VAL A 15 1.64 -13.40 -18.42
CA VAL A 15 2.39 -12.23 -17.98
C VAL A 15 3.12 -12.67 -16.72
N ASN A 16 4.35 -13.15 -16.88
CA ASN A 16 5.14 -13.68 -15.79
C ASN A 16 5.88 -12.53 -15.11
N ALA A 17 5.57 -12.27 -13.83
CA ALA A 17 6.33 -11.32 -13.02
C ALA A 17 7.77 -11.83 -12.83
N ALA A 18 8.75 -10.94 -12.96
CA ALA A 18 10.12 -11.17 -12.56
C ALA A 18 10.26 -11.08 -11.03
N ALA A 19 9.49 -10.20 -10.38
CA ALA A 19 9.42 -10.12 -8.93
C ALA A 19 8.58 -11.27 -8.34
N PRO A 20 8.96 -11.78 -7.16
CA PRO A 20 8.14 -12.75 -6.45
C PRO A 20 6.81 -12.12 -6.00
N VAL A 21 5.70 -12.82 -6.21
CA VAL A 21 4.36 -12.37 -5.82
C VAL A 21 4.13 -12.61 -4.32
N ASP A 22 4.49 -13.78 -3.81
CA ASP A 22 4.25 -14.19 -2.42
C ASP A 22 5.53 -14.13 -1.57
N GLN A 23 6.23 -12.99 -1.60
CA GLN A 23 7.45 -12.79 -0.82
C GLN A 23 7.61 -11.34 -0.38
N GLN A 24 8.06 -11.17 0.87
CA GLN A 24 8.39 -9.85 1.39
C GLN A 24 9.70 -9.33 0.78
N VAL A 25 9.64 -8.10 0.25
CA VAL A 25 10.79 -7.32 -0.25
C VAL A 25 10.66 -5.91 0.33
N GLY A 26 11.75 -5.15 0.40
CA GLY A 26 11.68 -3.75 0.84
C GLY A 26 12.07 -3.54 2.29
N PHE A 27 11.79 -2.34 2.79
CA PHE A 27 12.22 -1.91 4.12
C PHE A 27 11.65 -2.76 5.27
N ALA A 28 10.50 -3.42 5.11
CA ALA A 28 9.96 -4.34 6.12
C ALA A 28 10.87 -5.56 6.40
N THR A 29 11.78 -5.89 5.47
CA THR A 29 12.78 -6.97 5.63
C THR A 29 13.99 -6.53 6.46
N GLN A 30 14.18 -5.22 6.62
CA GLN A 30 15.29 -4.63 7.37
C GLN A 30 14.95 -4.61 8.86
N ASN A 31 15.89 -4.16 9.71
CA ASN A 31 15.66 -4.04 11.15
C ASN A 31 15.17 -5.34 11.83
N GLY A 32 15.72 -6.50 11.42
CA GLY A 32 15.32 -7.80 11.94
C GLY A 32 14.13 -8.46 11.21
N GLY A 33 13.49 -7.75 10.27
CA GLY A 33 12.44 -8.31 9.41
C GLY A 33 11.03 -8.27 10.02
N THR A 34 10.05 -8.68 9.23
CA THR A 34 8.63 -8.69 9.62
C THR A 34 8.03 -10.08 9.40
N THR A 35 7.68 -10.76 10.49
CA THR A 35 7.11 -12.11 10.53
C THR A 35 5.66 -12.16 11.03
N GLY A 36 5.11 -11.02 11.47
CA GLY A 36 3.80 -10.92 12.07
C GLY A 36 3.60 -11.89 13.23
N GLY A 37 2.53 -12.67 13.15
CA GLY A 37 2.16 -13.67 14.14
C GLY A 37 2.73 -15.08 13.96
N ALA A 38 3.72 -15.27 13.09
CA ALA A 38 4.31 -16.58 12.84
C ALA A 38 4.76 -17.26 14.14
N GLY A 39 4.45 -18.57 14.28
CA GLY A 39 4.69 -19.34 15.50
C GLY A 39 3.71 -19.09 16.65
N GLY A 40 2.76 -18.17 16.47
CA GLY A 40 1.73 -17.81 17.43
C GLY A 40 0.44 -18.63 17.34
N SER A 41 -0.55 -18.25 18.17
CA SER A 41 -1.89 -18.83 18.11
C SER A 41 -2.62 -18.39 16.83
N THR A 42 -3.56 -19.21 16.34
CA THR A 42 -4.40 -18.86 15.19
C THR A 42 -5.87 -18.85 15.60
N THR A 43 -6.57 -17.75 15.30
CA THR A 43 -8.00 -17.58 15.59
C THR A 43 -8.73 -17.09 14.35
N THR A 44 -9.91 -17.62 14.06
CA THR A 44 -10.79 -17.09 13.01
C THR A 44 -11.91 -16.26 13.62
N VAL A 45 -12.17 -15.08 13.05
CA VAL A 45 -13.17 -14.13 13.54
C VAL A 45 -14.14 -13.74 12.42
N THR A 46 -15.39 -13.53 12.80
CA THR A 46 -16.49 -13.16 11.90
C THR A 46 -17.29 -11.95 12.40
N THR A 47 -16.93 -11.38 13.55
CA THR A 47 -17.61 -10.24 14.17
C THR A 47 -16.60 -9.20 14.62
N LEU A 48 -17.03 -7.93 14.67
CA LEU A 48 -16.18 -6.81 15.10
C LEU A 48 -15.64 -6.99 16.52
N ALA A 49 -16.49 -7.44 17.44
CA ALA A 49 -16.09 -7.68 18.83
C ALA A 49 -15.02 -8.79 18.94
N ALA A 50 -15.19 -9.89 18.20
CA ALA A 50 -14.20 -10.96 18.16
C ALA A 50 -12.88 -10.49 17.52
N LEU A 51 -12.97 -9.70 16.45
CA LEU A 51 -11.81 -9.11 15.78
C LEU A 51 -11.01 -8.22 16.74
N ARG A 52 -11.65 -7.24 17.38
CA ARG A 52 -11.02 -6.34 18.37
C ARG A 52 -10.35 -7.11 19.51
N SER A 53 -11.02 -8.14 20.02
CA SER A 53 -10.45 -8.98 21.08
C SER A 53 -9.24 -9.77 20.60
N ALA A 54 -9.29 -10.34 19.39
CA ALA A 54 -8.27 -11.23 18.88
C ALA A 54 -6.97 -10.52 18.47
N VAL A 55 -7.04 -9.27 18.02
CA VAL A 55 -5.86 -8.51 17.54
C VAL A 55 -5.08 -7.78 18.65
N ASN A 56 -5.61 -7.75 19.87
CA ASN A 56 -5.02 -7.02 20.99
C ASN A 56 -3.82 -7.78 21.62
N GLY A 57 -2.97 -7.04 22.35
CA GLY A 57 -1.83 -7.54 23.10
C GLY A 57 -0.62 -7.85 22.23
N THR A 58 0.48 -8.30 22.84
CA THR A 58 1.79 -8.40 22.19
C THR A 58 2.27 -9.83 21.90
N ASN A 59 1.51 -10.85 22.28
CA ASN A 59 1.86 -12.23 21.96
C ASN A 59 1.70 -12.50 20.46
N ALA A 60 2.63 -13.28 19.88
CA ALA A 60 2.53 -13.70 18.48
C ALA A 60 1.16 -14.34 18.18
N LYS A 61 0.46 -13.85 17.15
CA LYS A 61 -0.89 -14.33 16.79
C LYS A 61 -1.27 -14.10 15.33
N ILE A 62 -2.00 -15.04 14.76
CA ILE A 62 -2.61 -14.95 13.43
C ILE A 62 -4.12 -14.86 13.60
N VAL A 63 -4.69 -13.72 13.21
CA VAL A 63 -6.13 -13.44 13.22
C VAL A 63 -6.66 -13.54 11.80
N LYS A 64 -7.40 -14.61 11.53
CA LYS A 64 -8.06 -14.86 10.26
C LYS A 64 -9.43 -14.18 10.24
N VAL A 65 -9.63 -13.21 9.37
CA VAL A 65 -10.93 -12.57 9.15
C VAL A 65 -11.71 -13.40 8.13
N SER A 66 -12.92 -13.82 8.46
CA SER A 66 -13.78 -14.60 7.56
C SER A 66 -15.07 -13.84 7.28
N GLY A 67 -15.24 -13.40 6.03
CA GLY A 67 -16.35 -12.53 5.62
C GLY A 67 -16.01 -11.05 5.79
N ILE A 68 -16.90 -10.19 5.29
CA ILE A 68 -16.80 -8.74 5.48
C ILE A 68 -17.44 -8.38 6.83
N ILE A 69 -16.63 -7.92 7.76
CA ILE A 69 -17.07 -7.44 9.06
C ILE A 69 -17.47 -5.96 8.94
N THR A 70 -18.70 -5.62 9.32
CA THR A 70 -19.14 -4.23 9.42
C THR A 70 -18.58 -3.59 10.68
N GLY A 71 -17.80 -2.53 10.50
CA GLY A 71 -17.30 -1.62 11.53
C GLY A 71 -18.37 -0.66 12.01
N ASP A 72 -18.03 0.07 13.06
CA ASP A 72 -18.88 1.07 13.73
C ASP A 72 -18.31 2.50 13.58
N GLY A 73 -17.40 2.71 12.64
CA GLY A 73 -16.66 3.96 12.42
C GLY A 73 -15.43 4.12 13.33
N GLU A 74 -15.31 3.30 14.37
CA GLU A 74 -14.23 3.39 15.35
C GLU A 74 -13.03 2.52 14.98
N VAL A 75 -11.86 2.92 15.47
CA VAL A 75 -10.59 2.25 15.18
C VAL A 75 -10.51 0.85 15.80
N ILE A 76 -9.80 -0.04 15.13
CA ILE A 76 -9.44 -1.37 15.61
C ILE A 76 -7.93 -1.36 15.91
N ASP A 77 -7.57 -1.18 17.18
CA ASP A 77 -6.17 -1.18 17.61
C ASP A 77 -5.57 -2.60 17.56
N VAL A 78 -4.48 -2.74 16.81
CA VAL A 78 -3.75 -4.00 16.59
C VAL A 78 -2.43 -3.95 17.36
N GLY A 79 -2.19 -4.96 18.19
CA GLY A 79 -0.95 -5.10 18.95
C GLY A 79 0.20 -5.71 18.14
N SER A 80 1.43 -5.59 18.66
CA SER A 80 2.64 -6.17 18.06
C SER A 80 2.55 -7.68 17.82
N HIS A 81 3.38 -8.17 16.90
CA HIS A 81 3.50 -9.60 16.57
C HIS A 81 2.18 -10.20 16.08
N THR A 82 1.46 -9.44 15.26
CA THR A 82 0.13 -9.83 14.78
C THR A 82 0.12 -9.94 13.28
N THR A 83 -0.50 -11.01 12.77
CA THR A 83 -0.96 -11.04 11.39
C THR A 83 -2.48 -10.97 11.36
N VAL A 84 -3.02 -9.97 10.67
CA VAL A 84 -4.44 -9.93 10.30
C VAL A 84 -4.55 -10.34 8.84
N VAL A 85 -5.23 -11.46 8.57
CA VAL A 85 -5.29 -12.04 7.22
C VAL A 85 -6.72 -12.43 6.83
N GLY A 86 -7.15 -12.07 5.62
CA GLY A 86 -8.47 -12.48 5.12
C GLY A 86 -8.53 -13.94 4.67
N VAL A 87 -9.66 -14.61 4.91
CA VAL A 87 -9.95 -15.95 4.40
C VAL A 87 -10.61 -15.85 3.03
N GLY A 88 -9.96 -16.42 2.01
CA GLY A 88 -10.43 -16.31 0.62
C GLY A 88 -10.41 -14.86 0.12
N SER A 89 -11.12 -14.59 -0.97
CA SER A 89 -11.15 -13.25 -1.58
C SER A 89 -12.18 -12.30 -0.97
N ASN A 90 -13.12 -12.79 -0.14
CA ASN A 90 -14.25 -12.02 0.37
C ASN A 90 -14.21 -11.81 1.89
N SER A 91 -13.08 -11.33 2.38
CA SER A 91 -12.85 -11.13 3.82
C SER A 91 -12.18 -9.81 4.12
N GLY A 92 -12.60 -9.14 5.18
CA GLY A 92 -12.06 -7.84 5.58
C GLY A 92 -13.02 -7.01 6.43
N VAL A 93 -12.91 -5.69 6.34
CA VAL A 93 -13.67 -4.73 7.15
C VAL A 93 -14.25 -3.63 6.26
N THR A 94 -15.52 -3.29 6.47
CA THR A 94 -16.15 -2.08 5.89
C THR A 94 -16.63 -1.17 7.00
N GLY A 95 -16.59 0.15 6.84
CA GLY A 95 -17.14 1.06 7.85
C GLY A 95 -16.28 1.20 9.11
N GLY A 96 -14.96 1.00 8.99
CA GLY A 96 -13.98 1.15 10.05
C GLY A 96 -12.60 0.75 9.55
N GLY A 97 -11.57 0.86 10.40
CA GLY A 97 -10.21 0.55 10.00
C GLY A 97 -9.28 0.22 11.15
N PHE A 98 -8.04 -0.13 10.82
CA PHE A 98 -7.06 -0.63 11.75
C PHE A 98 -6.07 0.47 12.17
N ARG A 99 -5.59 0.40 13.40
CA ARG A 99 -4.42 1.19 13.82
C ARG A 99 -3.38 0.33 14.49
N VAL A 100 -2.12 0.55 14.12
CA VAL A 100 -0.96 0.07 14.88
C VAL A 100 -0.31 1.29 15.51
N LYS A 101 -0.31 1.35 16.85
CA LYS A 101 0.27 2.47 17.59
C LYS A 101 1.35 1.97 18.55
N LYS A 102 2.57 2.47 18.41
CA LYS A 102 3.74 2.01 19.18
C LYS A 102 3.94 0.49 19.07
N GLY A 103 3.59 -0.07 17.92
CA GLY A 103 3.63 -1.50 17.65
C GLY A 103 4.81 -1.88 16.77
N THR A 104 5.10 -3.18 16.71
CA THR A 104 6.13 -3.71 15.83
C THR A 104 5.76 -5.08 15.29
N ASN A 105 6.32 -5.44 14.14
CA ASN A 105 6.20 -6.76 13.55
C ASN A 105 4.73 -7.14 13.29
N VAL A 106 4.07 -6.40 12.41
CA VAL A 106 2.65 -6.59 12.06
C VAL A 106 2.47 -6.80 10.56
N ILE A 107 1.58 -7.73 10.20
CA ILE A 107 1.22 -8.01 8.81
C ILE A 107 -0.29 -7.80 8.61
N PHE A 108 -0.67 -7.02 7.61
CA PHE A 108 -2.03 -6.94 7.08
C PHE A 108 -2.06 -7.56 5.70
N ARG A 109 -2.83 -8.64 5.51
CA ARG A 109 -2.76 -9.41 4.28
C ARG A 109 -4.10 -9.89 3.75
N ASN A 110 -4.31 -9.80 2.44
CA ASN A 110 -5.49 -10.40 1.79
C ASN A 110 -6.83 -9.90 2.36
N LEU A 111 -6.92 -8.61 2.72
CA LEU A 111 -8.13 -8.00 3.28
C LEU A 111 -8.81 -7.07 2.28
N GLN A 112 -10.14 -7.11 2.23
CA GLN A 112 -10.96 -6.05 1.65
C GLN A 112 -11.26 -4.98 2.70
N LEU A 113 -10.71 -3.79 2.53
CA LEU A 113 -10.85 -2.67 3.45
C LEU A 113 -11.62 -1.56 2.74
N SER A 114 -12.75 -1.13 3.32
CA SER A 114 -13.54 -0.11 2.65
C SER A 114 -14.33 0.85 3.53
N LYS A 115 -14.57 2.05 2.99
CA LYS A 115 -15.54 3.04 3.49
C LYS A 115 -15.42 3.33 4.99
N SER A 116 -14.20 3.46 5.52
CA SER A 116 -13.99 3.91 6.90
C SER A 116 -14.25 5.41 6.99
N PRO A 117 -15.29 5.86 7.72
CA PRO A 117 -15.61 7.28 7.82
C PRO A 117 -14.49 8.03 8.54
N ALA A 118 -14.26 9.28 8.15
CA ALA A 118 -13.37 10.15 8.88
C ALA A 118 -13.83 10.25 10.36
N PRO A 119 -12.89 10.28 11.33
CA PRO A 119 -11.45 10.45 11.17
C PRO A 119 -10.65 9.13 11.07
N THR A 120 -11.31 7.98 10.88
CA THR A 120 -10.63 6.69 10.92
C THR A 120 -10.13 6.31 9.53
N ASP A 121 -8.82 6.12 9.37
CA ASP A 121 -8.22 5.57 8.15
C ASP A 121 -8.52 4.09 7.99
N LEU A 122 -8.39 3.54 6.78
CA LEU A 122 -8.51 2.07 6.60
C LEU A 122 -7.36 1.33 7.31
N ILE A 123 -6.14 1.85 7.22
CA ILE A 123 -5.00 1.47 8.06
C ILE A 123 -4.23 2.73 8.46
N GLU A 124 -3.99 2.90 9.76
CA GLU A 124 -3.13 3.94 10.31
C GLU A 124 -1.95 3.31 11.07
N LEU A 125 -0.73 3.78 10.80
CA LEU A 125 0.48 3.41 11.52
C LEU A 125 1.04 4.64 12.24
N GLN A 126 1.22 4.53 13.55
CA GLN A 126 1.79 5.60 14.39
C GLN A 126 2.94 5.06 15.23
N THR A 127 4.14 5.65 15.12
CA THR A 127 5.33 5.27 15.92
C THR A 127 5.59 3.76 15.89
N SER A 128 5.36 3.13 14.73
CA SER A 128 5.40 1.68 14.59
C SER A 128 6.48 1.23 13.62
N THR A 129 6.99 0.01 13.80
CA THR A 129 8.13 -0.50 13.01
C THR A 129 7.88 -1.87 12.42
N ASN A 130 8.53 -2.21 11.30
CA ASN A 130 8.48 -3.56 10.73
C ASN A 130 7.05 -4.00 10.42
N ILE A 131 6.45 -3.32 9.43
CA ILE A 131 5.06 -3.52 9.02
C ILE A 131 5.02 -3.95 7.56
N TRP A 132 4.22 -4.97 7.26
CA TRP A 132 3.98 -5.43 5.90
C TRP A 132 2.50 -5.38 5.55
N VAL A 133 2.15 -4.59 4.54
CA VAL A 133 0.79 -4.42 4.03
C VAL A 133 0.75 -5.03 2.62
N ASP A 134 0.14 -6.20 2.49
CA ASP A 134 0.28 -7.04 1.30
C ASP A 134 -1.04 -7.60 0.74
N HIS A 135 -1.24 -7.56 -0.58
CA HIS A 135 -2.41 -8.18 -1.23
C HIS A 135 -3.79 -7.74 -0.68
N ASN A 136 -3.89 -6.52 -0.17
CA ASN A 136 -5.16 -5.98 0.29
C ASN A 136 -5.84 -5.18 -0.84
N THR A 137 -7.14 -4.94 -0.71
CA THR A 137 -7.84 -3.93 -1.49
C THR A 137 -8.33 -2.82 -0.57
N PHE A 138 -8.07 -1.57 -0.92
CA PHE A 138 -8.52 -0.37 -0.22
C PHE A 138 -9.48 0.39 -1.14
N THR A 139 -10.70 0.64 -0.69
CA THR A 139 -11.66 1.40 -1.50
C THR A 139 -12.58 2.28 -0.67
N SER A 140 -12.91 3.45 -1.19
CA SER A 140 -14.04 4.23 -0.69
C SER A 140 -14.96 4.59 -1.84
N ASP A 141 -15.22 5.86 -2.06
CA ASP A 141 -15.86 6.41 -3.24
C ASP A 141 -15.38 7.85 -3.47
N LEU A 142 -15.72 8.41 -4.63
CA LEU A 142 -15.44 9.80 -5.00
C LEU A 142 -16.72 10.65 -5.09
N ASP A 143 -17.85 10.10 -4.62
CA ASP A 143 -19.16 10.74 -4.71
C ASP A 143 -19.41 11.67 -3.50
N HIS A 144 -18.62 11.50 -2.43
CA HIS A 144 -18.59 12.40 -1.28
C HIS A 144 -17.47 13.44 -1.39
N GLY A 145 -17.44 14.41 -0.48
CA GLY A 145 -16.32 15.35 -0.37
C GLY A 145 -15.04 14.67 0.14
N LYS A 146 -13.88 15.26 -0.16
CA LYS A 146 -12.55 14.71 0.16
C LYS A 146 -12.28 14.38 1.64
N ASP A 147 -13.08 14.90 2.56
CA ASP A 147 -12.93 14.71 4.01
C ASP A 147 -14.07 13.86 4.63
N PHE A 148 -14.93 13.25 3.80
CA PHE A 148 -15.93 12.30 4.30
C PHE A 148 -15.28 10.99 4.74
N TYR A 149 -14.34 10.49 3.94
CA TYR A 149 -13.38 9.47 4.34
C TYR A 149 -12.01 10.13 4.53
N ASP A 150 -11.16 9.58 5.41
CA ASP A 150 -9.81 10.09 5.62
C ASP A 150 -8.76 9.38 4.76
N GLY A 151 -7.68 8.87 5.33
CA GLY A 151 -6.62 8.12 4.65
C GLY A 151 -7.02 6.70 4.28
N ALA A 152 -6.46 6.15 3.20
CA ALA A 152 -6.50 4.70 2.98
C ALA A 152 -5.35 4.01 3.74
N LEU A 153 -4.14 4.56 3.68
CA LEU A 153 -3.00 4.02 4.41
C LEU A 153 -2.06 5.15 4.86
N ASP A 154 -2.10 5.49 6.13
CA ASP A 154 -1.31 6.58 6.68
C ASP A 154 -0.21 6.07 7.63
N MET A 155 0.95 6.72 7.59
CA MET A 155 2.16 6.35 8.33
C MET A 155 2.77 7.61 8.94
N ASN A 156 2.60 7.77 10.24
CA ASN A 156 2.91 9.01 10.93
C ASN A 156 3.83 8.77 12.12
N HIS A 157 4.35 9.87 12.69
CA HIS A 157 4.95 9.89 14.02
C HIS A 157 6.13 8.93 14.18
N GLY A 158 7.14 9.06 13.33
CA GLY A 158 8.35 8.22 13.38
C GLY A 158 8.12 6.75 13.03
N THR A 159 6.99 6.42 12.38
CA THR A 159 6.78 5.08 11.80
C THR A 159 7.92 4.73 10.85
N ASP A 160 8.33 3.46 10.80
CA ASP A 160 9.53 3.08 10.05
C ASP A 160 9.52 1.63 9.58
N PHE A 161 10.36 1.32 8.61
CA PHE A 161 10.53 -0.04 8.06
C PHE A 161 9.21 -0.66 7.58
N VAL A 162 8.56 0.00 6.63
CA VAL A 162 7.27 -0.45 6.07
C VAL A 162 7.41 -0.90 4.62
N THR A 163 6.76 -1.99 4.26
CA THR A 163 6.55 -2.41 2.86
C THR A 163 5.06 -2.48 2.57
N VAL A 164 4.67 -1.86 1.46
CA VAL A 164 3.32 -1.87 0.88
C VAL A 164 3.43 -2.54 -0.49
N SER A 165 2.95 -3.78 -0.60
CA SER A 165 3.14 -4.59 -1.80
C SER A 165 1.88 -5.23 -2.32
N TRP A 166 1.75 -5.31 -3.64
CA TRP A 166 0.67 -6.08 -4.28
C TRP A 166 -0.75 -5.68 -3.85
N ASN A 167 -0.97 -4.47 -3.36
CA ASN A 167 -2.28 -3.99 -2.97
C ASN A 167 -3.01 -3.34 -4.15
N VAL A 168 -4.32 -3.21 -4.04
CA VAL A 168 -5.14 -2.38 -4.93
C VAL A 168 -5.76 -1.25 -4.12
N PHE A 169 -5.46 -0.01 -4.45
CA PHE A 169 -6.11 1.19 -3.95
C PHE A 169 -7.03 1.72 -5.03
N SER A 170 -8.31 1.95 -4.72
CA SER A 170 -9.25 2.46 -5.71
C SER A 170 -10.28 3.44 -5.17
N ASN A 171 -10.68 4.40 -6.00
CA ASN A 171 -11.80 5.31 -5.73
C ASN A 171 -11.67 6.00 -4.36
N HIS A 172 -10.60 6.77 -4.16
CA HIS A 172 -10.30 7.38 -2.86
C HIS A 172 -9.66 8.75 -3.02
N PHE A 173 -10.02 9.71 -2.15
CA PHE A 173 -9.48 11.07 -2.25
C PHE A 173 -8.05 11.19 -1.72
N LYS A 174 -7.82 10.85 -0.45
CA LYS A 174 -6.54 10.96 0.25
C LYS A 174 -5.94 9.57 0.43
N CYS A 175 -5.15 9.08 -0.52
CA CYS A 175 -4.78 7.66 -0.52
C CYS A 175 -3.77 7.28 0.57
N SER A 176 -2.51 7.69 0.47
CA SER A 176 -1.48 7.31 1.43
C SER A 176 -0.58 8.48 1.83
N LEU A 177 -0.63 8.83 3.11
CA LEU A 177 0.21 9.87 3.72
C LEU A 177 1.36 9.24 4.50
N VAL A 178 2.57 9.78 4.34
CA VAL A 178 3.75 9.37 5.11
C VAL A 178 4.38 10.62 5.71
N GLY A 179 4.29 10.78 7.03
CA GLY A 179 4.62 12.01 7.74
C GLY A 179 3.47 13.03 7.65
N GLY A 180 2.64 13.10 8.68
CA GLY A 180 1.34 13.76 8.63
C GLY A 180 1.37 15.29 8.71
N SER A 181 2.48 15.88 9.17
CA SER A 181 2.60 17.31 9.47
C SER A 181 3.91 17.87 8.97
N ASP A 182 3.91 19.14 8.53
CA ASP A 182 5.13 19.86 8.16
C ASP A 182 5.97 20.23 9.42
N ASN A 183 5.39 20.06 10.63
CA ASN A 183 5.99 20.48 11.91
C ASN A 183 6.48 19.31 12.77
N THR A 184 6.53 18.08 12.24
CA THR A 184 6.99 16.88 12.96
C THR A 184 8.41 16.47 12.57
N GLY A 185 9.19 17.37 11.95
CA GLY A 185 10.55 17.08 11.49
C GLY A 185 11.48 16.52 12.59
N ASP A 186 11.35 16.98 13.84
CA ASP A 186 12.14 16.47 14.98
C ASP A 186 11.82 15.00 15.32
N GLU A 187 10.61 14.53 15.00
CA GLU A 187 10.13 13.16 15.22
C GLU A 187 10.35 12.27 13.99
N ASP A 188 10.12 12.82 12.79
CA ASP A 188 10.05 12.05 11.55
C ASP A 188 11.40 11.95 10.81
N SER A 189 12.31 12.90 11.04
CA SER A 189 13.63 12.89 10.37
C SER A 189 14.46 11.69 10.80
N GLY A 190 14.93 10.90 9.84
CA GLY A 190 15.65 9.64 10.08
C GLY A 190 14.75 8.41 10.21
N HIS A 191 13.44 8.60 10.14
CA HIS A 191 12.42 7.55 10.11
C HIS A 191 11.69 7.51 8.76
N LEU A 192 10.46 6.97 8.74
CA LEU A 192 9.58 6.93 7.57
C LEU A 192 10.23 6.28 6.35
N ARG A 193 10.96 5.16 6.55
CA ARG A 193 11.51 4.35 5.46
C ARG A 193 10.45 3.38 4.96
N VAL A 194 9.95 3.65 3.77
CA VAL A 194 8.79 2.95 3.19
C VAL A 194 9.11 2.42 1.80
N THR A 195 8.56 1.25 1.47
CA THR A 195 8.65 0.66 0.12
C THR A 195 7.25 0.48 -0.43
N TYR A 196 7.00 0.95 -1.65
CA TYR A 196 5.78 0.67 -2.39
C TYR A 196 6.15 -0.10 -3.66
N HIS A 197 5.66 -1.33 -3.81
CA HIS A 197 5.86 -2.06 -5.06
C HIS A 197 4.70 -2.91 -5.53
N HIS A 198 4.52 -3.00 -6.84
CA HIS A 198 3.50 -3.83 -7.46
C HIS A 198 2.08 -3.53 -6.96
N ASN A 199 1.83 -2.31 -6.47
CA ASN A 199 0.49 -1.87 -6.12
C ASN A 199 -0.22 -1.33 -7.36
N HIS A 200 -1.55 -1.42 -7.34
CA HIS A 200 -2.42 -0.73 -8.27
C HIS A 200 -3.03 0.49 -7.57
N PHE A 201 -2.78 1.69 -8.07
CA PHE A 201 -3.47 2.91 -7.66
C PHE A 201 -4.42 3.32 -8.78
N ASN A 202 -5.71 3.03 -8.63
CA ASN A 202 -6.71 3.22 -9.68
C ASN A 202 -7.76 4.26 -9.29
N ASN A 203 -7.94 5.31 -10.08
CA ASN A 203 -8.95 6.35 -9.81
C ASN A 203 -8.79 6.97 -8.41
N ILE A 204 -7.60 7.51 -8.16
CA ILE A 204 -7.22 8.13 -6.88
C ILE A 204 -7.08 9.63 -7.09
N ASN A 205 -7.57 10.45 -6.16
CA ASN A 205 -7.39 11.89 -6.29
C ASN A 205 -5.93 12.28 -6.04
N SER A 206 -5.39 12.01 -4.86
CA SER A 206 -4.00 12.36 -4.53
C SER A 206 -3.36 11.44 -3.50
N ARG A 207 -2.06 11.69 -3.25
CA ARG A 207 -1.21 11.03 -2.23
C ARG A 207 -0.90 9.57 -2.55
N THR A 208 -0.05 9.30 -3.54
CA THR A 208 0.32 7.91 -3.90
C THR A 208 1.83 7.60 -3.89
N PRO A 209 2.56 7.81 -2.78
CA PRO A 209 2.16 8.48 -1.54
C PRO A 209 2.47 9.99 -1.57
N SER A 210 1.96 10.74 -0.58
CA SER A 210 2.52 12.04 -0.20
C SER A 210 3.43 11.83 1.00
N LEU A 211 4.73 12.15 0.86
CA LEU A 211 5.79 11.80 1.80
C LEU A 211 6.52 13.05 2.30
N ARG A 212 6.68 13.18 3.61
CA ARG A 212 7.53 14.19 4.27
C ARG A 212 8.70 13.56 4.99
N PHE A 213 9.85 14.26 5.01
CA PHE A 213 11.11 13.94 5.72
C PHE A 213 11.79 12.60 5.40
N GLY A 214 11.02 11.53 5.20
CA GLY A 214 11.47 10.15 5.10
C GLY A 214 12.05 9.76 3.75
N THR A 215 12.10 8.44 3.55
CA THR A 215 12.68 7.82 2.37
C THR A 215 11.70 6.82 1.78
N ALA A 216 11.30 7.00 0.52
CA ALA A 216 10.46 6.04 -0.18
C ALA A 216 11.15 5.43 -1.40
N HIS A 217 11.11 4.10 -1.48
CA HIS A 217 11.41 3.37 -2.70
C HIS A 217 10.10 2.91 -3.33
N ILE A 218 9.80 3.43 -4.51
CA ILE A 218 8.51 3.28 -5.18
C ILE A 218 8.79 2.67 -6.53
N TYR A 219 8.54 1.37 -6.68
CA TYR A 219 8.91 0.65 -7.91
C TYR A 219 7.89 -0.33 -8.43
N SER A 220 7.83 -0.48 -9.76
CA SER A 220 6.95 -1.44 -10.43
C SER A 220 5.47 -1.34 -9.99
N ASN A 221 5.00 -0.15 -9.64
CA ASN A 221 3.57 0.11 -9.36
C ASN A 221 2.85 0.54 -10.64
N HIS A 222 1.56 0.24 -10.71
CA HIS A 222 0.67 0.77 -11.74
C HIS A 222 -0.16 1.90 -11.14
N PHE A 223 0.01 3.11 -11.65
CA PHE A 223 -0.81 4.28 -11.37
C PHE A 223 -1.73 4.50 -12.55
N ASP A 224 -3.02 4.26 -12.38
CA ASP A 224 -4.04 4.43 -13.40
C ASP A 224 -5.06 5.47 -12.94
N THR A 225 -5.15 6.57 -13.67
CA THR A 225 -6.11 7.65 -13.37
C THR A 225 -5.86 8.30 -12.01
N LEU A 226 -4.86 9.20 -11.98
CA LEU A 226 -4.64 10.09 -10.84
C LEU A 226 -5.24 11.46 -11.12
N LEU A 227 -6.23 11.88 -10.33
CA LEU A 227 -7.05 13.05 -10.64
C LEU A 227 -6.38 14.37 -10.29
N ASP A 228 -5.48 14.38 -9.30
CA ASP A 228 -4.78 15.57 -8.84
C ASP A 228 -3.26 15.41 -8.79
N SER A 229 -2.74 14.46 -8.00
CA SER A 229 -1.29 14.24 -7.87
C SER A 229 -0.90 12.81 -7.52
N GLY A 230 0.31 12.42 -7.90
CA GLY A 230 0.88 11.09 -7.66
C GLY A 230 1.82 11.01 -6.46
N VAL A 231 3.06 10.65 -6.74
CA VAL A 231 4.15 10.65 -5.75
C VAL A 231 4.50 12.09 -5.44
N ASP A 232 4.23 12.52 -4.22
CA ASP A 232 4.45 13.90 -3.78
C ASP A 232 5.49 13.92 -2.67
N SER A 233 6.73 14.26 -3.02
CA SER A 233 7.86 14.29 -2.10
C SER A 233 8.03 15.69 -1.53
N ARG A 234 7.92 15.79 -0.21
CA ARG A 234 7.76 17.04 0.54
C ARG A 234 8.80 17.17 1.66
N ASP A 235 9.05 18.39 2.11
CA ASP A 235 9.76 18.68 3.37
C ASP A 235 11.10 17.91 3.50
N GLY A 236 11.90 17.92 2.43
CA GLY A 236 13.22 17.27 2.38
C GLY A 236 13.23 15.76 2.16
N ALA A 237 12.06 15.13 2.01
CA ALA A 237 11.96 13.70 1.71
C ALA A 237 12.76 13.29 0.46
N GLN A 238 13.23 12.04 0.44
CA GLN A 238 13.97 11.45 -0.66
C GLN A 238 13.19 10.27 -1.24
N THR A 239 12.92 10.30 -2.54
CA THR A 239 12.22 9.22 -3.23
C THR A 239 13.04 8.64 -4.37
N LEU A 240 12.97 7.31 -4.52
CA LEU A 240 13.49 6.58 -5.67
C LEU A 240 12.27 6.00 -6.38
N VAL A 241 11.88 6.62 -7.48
CA VAL A 241 10.68 6.27 -8.25
C VAL A 241 11.12 5.56 -9.52
N GLU A 242 11.07 4.23 -9.55
CA GLU A 242 11.64 3.47 -10.65
C GLU A 242 10.76 2.37 -11.25
N ALA A 243 10.84 2.20 -12.57
CA ALA A 243 10.13 1.13 -13.27
C ALA A 243 8.60 1.11 -13.04
N ASN A 244 7.98 2.25 -12.73
CA ASN A 244 6.53 2.35 -12.57
C ASN A 244 5.85 2.66 -13.89
N GLN A 245 4.57 2.31 -13.99
CA GLN A 245 3.71 2.68 -15.09
C GLN A 245 2.68 3.70 -14.62
N PHE A 246 2.71 4.88 -15.21
CA PHE A 246 1.73 5.94 -14.99
C PHE A 246 0.85 6.08 -16.22
N THR A 247 -0.46 5.92 -16.06
CA THR A 247 -1.47 6.03 -17.10
C THR A 247 -2.53 7.04 -16.66
N ASN A 248 -2.79 8.07 -17.47
CA ASN A 248 -3.75 9.14 -17.12
C ASN A 248 -3.50 9.78 -15.74
N ALA A 249 -2.23 9.96 -15.37
CA ALA A 249 -1.82 10.49 -14.09
C ALA A 249 -1.55 12.00 -14.21
N LYS A 250 -2.37 12.81 -13.55
CA LYS A 250 -2.02 14.22 -13.32
C LYS A 250 -0.88 14.26 -12.31
N ASN A 251 0.14 15.06 -12.61
CA ASN A 251 1.25 15.32 -11.70
C ASN A 251 1.84 14.04 -11.10
N PRO A 252 2.35 13.11 -11.93
CA PRO A 252 2.67 11.75 -11.50
C PRO A 252 3.78 11.69 -10.44
N ILE A 253 4.73 12.62 -10.50
CA ILE A 253 5.79 12.82 -9.50
C ILE A 253 5.96 14.33 -9.30
N GLU A 254 5.92 14.79 -8.07
CA GLU A 254 6.09 16.21 -7.70
C GLU A 254 7.01 16.38 -6.48
N THR A 255 7.70 17.53 -6.46
CA THR A 255 8.60 17.94 -5.38
C THR A 255 8.49 19.43 -5.05
N THR A 256 7.43 20.09 -5.50
CA THR A 256 7.31 21.55 -5.46
C THR A 256 6.63 22.06 -4.19
N LEU A 257 5.83 21.21 -3.53
CA LEU A 257 5.13 21.56 -2.30
C LEU A 257 6.05 21.41 -1.09
N ASN A 258 6.57 22.54 -0.59
CA ASN A 258 7.55 22.60 0.51
C ASN A 258 8.88 21.87 0.23
N GLY A 259 9.26 21.73 -1.05
CA GLY A 259 10.52 21.08 -1.45
C GLY A 259 10.51 19.57 -1.20
N GLY A 260 11.66 18.89 -1.33
CA GLY A 260 11.73 17.43 -1.37
C GLY A 260 12.40 16.98 -2.66
N PHE A 261 12.63 15.69 -2.82
CA PHE A 261 13.47 15.20 -3.90
C PHE A 261 13.04 13.84 -4.45
N ALA A 262 13.19 13.66 -5.76
CA ALA A 262 13.03 12.36 -6.39
C ALA A 262 14.18 12.06 -7.36
N VAL A 263 14.74 10.87 -7.24
CA VAL A 263 15.47 10.21 -8.32
C VAL A 263 14.46 9.34 -9.04
N GLN A 264 14.29 9.54 -10.36
CA GLN A 264 13.38 8.75 -11.16
C GLN A 264 14.12 8.07 -12.33
N ARG A 265 13.79 6.81 -12.62
CA ARG A 265 14.36 6.07 -13.76
C ARG A 265 13.43 4.98 -14.27
N ASN A 266 13.51 4.67 -15.56
CA ASN A 266 12.77 3.57 -16.18
C ASN A 266 11.24 3.61 -16.04
N ASN A 267 10.65 4.75 -15.68
CA ASN A 267 9.19 4.89 -15.61
C ASN A 267 8.60 5.04 -17.03
N VAL A 268 7.37 4.57 -17.20
CA VAL A 268 6.57 4.78 -18.41
C VAL A 268 5.42 5.73 -18.09
N PHE A 269 5.28 6.80 -18.88
CA PHE A 269 4.20 7.78 -18.76
C PHE A 269 3.32 7.71 -20.02
N THR A 270 2.08 7.26 -19.85
CA THR A 270 1.05 7.20 -20.91
C THR A 270 -0.04 8.21 -20.58
N ASN A 271 -0.34 9.12 -21.51
CA ASN A 271 -1.28 10.22 -21.29
C ASN A 271 -1.01 11.01 -19.99
N SER A 272 0.27 11.08 -19.61
CA SER A 272 0.73 11.70 -18.37
C SER A 272 1.98 12.50 -18.72
N THR A 273 2.08 13.72 -18.17
CA THR A 273 3.25 14.59 -18.39
C THR A 273 3.96 14.76 -17.07
N LEU A 274 5.25 14.44 -17.05
CA LEU A 274 6.10 14.69 -15.90
C LEU A 274 6.50 16.17 -15.87
N GLY A 275 6.23 16.85 -14.75
CA GLY A 275 6.68 18.21 -14.49
C GLY A 275 8.17 18.28 -14.11
N SER A 276 8.62 19.46 -13.69
CA SER A 276 9.97 19.60 -13.12
C SER A 276 10.05 18.90 -11.77
N VAL A 277 11.12 18.15 -11.55
CA VAL A 277 11.37 17.39 -10.33
C VAL A 277 12.76 17.73 -9.80
N ALA A 278 12.84 18.13 -8.54
CA ALA A 278 14.12 18.34 -7.86
C ALA A 278 14.79 16.97 -7.65
N THR A 279 15.99 16.80 -8.23
CA THR A 279 16.71 15.54 -8.16
C THR A 279 17.35 15.34 -6.79
N GLY A 280 17.13 14.18 -6.18
CA GLY A 280 17.69 13.79 -4.89
C GLY A 280 18.96 12.98 -4.97
N THR A 281 19.30 12.32 -3.86
CA THR A 281 20.51 11.49 -3.72
C THR A 281 20.20 10.00 -3.56
N LEU A 282 18.94 9.62 -3.36
CA LEU A 282 18.52 8.23 -3.18
C LEU A 282 18.59 7.45 -4.50
N THR A 283 19.76 6.90 -4.80
CA THR A 283 20.04 6.15 -6.04
C THR A 283 20.08 4.63 -5.84
N SER A 284 20.06 4.18 -4.58
CA SER A 284 20.07 2.78 -4.16
C SER A 284 19.38 2.61 -2.81
N VAL A 285 19.05 1.37 -2.47
CA VAL A 285 18.37 0.96 -1.23
C VAL A 285 19.13 -0.20 -0.56
N PRO A 286 19.00 -0.39 0.77
CA PRO A 286 19.84 -1.33 1.51
C PRO A 286 19.39 -2.80 1.43
N TYR A 287 18.55 -3.17 0.46
CA TYR A 287 18.03 -4.52 0.29
C TYR A 287 18.07 -4.95 -1.18
N ALA A 288 18.12 -6.26 -1.41
CA ALA A 288 17.99 -6.83 -2.75
C ALA A 288 16.53 -6.74 -3.23
N TYR A 289 16.34 -6.45 -4.51
CA TYR A 289 15.03 -6.38 -5.15
C TYR A 289 15.17 -6.62 -6.65
N THR A 290 14.06 -6.96 -7.29
CA THR A 290 13.93 -7.08 -8.74
C THR A 290 12.79 -6.19 -9.19
N THR A 291 13.01 -5.36 -10.19
CA THR A 291 11.95 -4.59 -10.84
C THR A 291 11.39 -5.37 -12.01
N ASP A 292 10.08 -5.36 -12.16
CA ASP A 292 9.44 -5.70 -13.43
C ASP A 292 9.53 -4.51 -14.40
N ALA A 293 9.62 -4.81 -15.70
CA ALA A 293 9.69 -3.78 -16.72
C ALA A 293 8.41 -2.93 -16.70
N ALA A 294 8.55 -1.60 -16.63
CA ALA A 294 7.42 -0.67 -16.52
C ALA A 294 6.31 -0.90 -17.55
N SER A 295 6.64 -1.29 -18.78
CA SER A 295 5.66 -1.59 -19.84
C SER A 295 4.76 -2.81 -19.56
N SER A 296 5.18 -3.70 -18.66
CA SER A 296 4.47 -4.94 -18.30
C SER A 296 3.76 -4.85 -16.95
N VAL A 297 4.06 -3.82 -16.17
CA VAL A 297 3.59 -3.67 -14.78
C VAL A 297 2.07 -3.67 -14.69
N ALA A 298 1.33 -2.98 -15.56
CA ALA A 298 -0.14 -3.00 -15.55
C ALA A 298 -0.70 -4.42 -15.67
N GLY A 299 -0.16 -5.23 -16.58
CA GLY A 299 -0.60 -6.62 -16.78
C GLY A 299 -0.26 -7.50 -15.57
N ILE A 300 0.92 -7.32 -15.00
CA ILE A 300 1.39 -8.06 -13.81
C ILE A 300 0.51 -7.75 -12.60
N VAL A 301 0.31 -6.47 -12.31
CA VAL A 301 -0.48 -6.00 -11.18
C VAL A 301 -1.94 -6.40 -11.34
N ALA A 302 -2.52 -6.31 -12.54
CA ALA A 302 -3.88 -6.81 -12.79
C ALA A 302 -4.02 -8.33 -12.54
N ALA A 303 -2.98 -9.10 -12.83
CA ALA A 303 -2.99 -10.55 -12.63
C ALA A 303 -2.75 -10.97 -11.16
N SER A 304 -1.98 -10.18 -10.40
CA SER A 304 -1.41 -10.65 -9.14
C SER A 304 -1.72 -9.78 -7.92
N ALA A 305 -2.13 -8.51 -8.06
CA ALA A 305 -2.42 -7.67 -6.91
C ALA A 305 -3.84 -7.89 -6.34
N GLY A 306 -4.00 -7.54 -5.07
CA GLY A 306 -5.26 -7.56 -4.33
C GLY A 306 -5.62 -8.92 -3.73
N VAL A 307 -6.85 -9.02 -3.25
CA VAL A 307 -7.34 -10.19 -2.52
C VAL A 307 -7.53 -11.42 -3.40
N GLY A 308 -7.45 -12.61 -2.79
CA GLY A 308 -7.66 -13.90 -3.45
C GLY A 308 -6.49 -14.42 -4.27
N LYS A 309 -5.33 -13.76 -4.19
CA LYS A 309 -4.10 -14.12 -4.93
C LYS A 309 -3.13 -14.94 -4.08
N VAL A 310 -3.19 -14.76 -2.77
CA VAL A 310 -2.39 -15.47 -1.77
C VAL A 310 -3.33 -16.16 -0.77
N THR A 311 -2.93 -17.34 -0.30
CA THR A 311 -3.71 -18.12 0.67
C THR A 311 -2.95 -18.28 1.99
N GLY A 312 -2.77 -17.17 2.72
CA GLY A 312 -2.15 -17.18 4.06
C GLY A 312 -0.83 -16.41 4.15
N LEU A 313 -0.10 -16.66 5.25
CA LEU A 313 1.31 -16.33 5.42
C LEU A 313 2.18 -17.50 4.96
#